data_AF-A0A7R9EW10-F1
#
_entry.id   AF-A0A7R9EW10-F1
#
_cell.length_a   1.000
_cell.length_b   1.000
_cell.length_c   1.000
_cell.angle_alpha   90.00
_cell.angle_beta   90.00
_cell.angle_gamma   90.00
#
_symmetry.space_group_name_H-M   'P 1'
#
loop_
_entity.id
_entity.type
_entity.pdbx_description
1 polymer ?
#
loop_
_entity_poly.entity_id
_entity_poly.type
_entity_poly.pdbx_seq_one_letter_code
_entity_poly.pdbx_strand_id
1 'polypeptide(L)'
;MARGRNAVNRSKKQSGKKNKSFGNNKHYRKDKFTNKKHASKDETKQRDFRKFNHKRNDSENSNKRRKVDEEIPRKDLTDDESSELETDDFKQLLSTFGDIVSSQKKAVESDSDDSDSEDGESENDSSQSKLSSLVKDDQKLKSADVAEDKVESQYFNVGQNSQDDSEELEEEYNDTENEEPDDVSDPFTGHFCFDIAPELLDSVSVTPPKTQVHTENWPILGRLIFNIPSAPVTSEKSLDKNHFPKVIIEEENVYAKSGTVPKCINEVNWSKLHVKTQISKNLSKANVSNLGILDENNPSPLTPLQKELFSIVNSYQDLFYPKRNLNNGEEVRFIYCLHAVNHVLKTRLRILHHNAKLSRKDDVPEEFRDQGLVRPKVLILVPFKDSALRVVKMIMDILIPDEKANVMNKNRFLNEFGGNELIMPKKNPKPEDYEATFTGNTDDTFRIGLTVTKKSLKLYADFYSADIIVASPLGLRVIVGAEGETGRDYDFLASIEILVLDQTEIFFMQNWDHLLHILEHLHLQPRESHGTDFARVRSWAVNGWTRYYRQSMVFSSLTLPEMNSLFNKKCHNYAGKVRVINPVISGTICQVVVQLPQ
;
A
#
# COMPACT_ATOMS: atom_id res chain seq x y z
N MET A 1 74.26 -26.17 -36.53
CA MET A 1 75.29 -25.22 -37.03
C MET A 1 74.54 -23.91 -37.33
N ALA A 2 74.93 -22.70 -36.96
CA ALA A 2 76.05 -22.16 -36.15
C ALA A 2 75.51 -21.00 -35.25
N ARG A 3 75.94 -20.86 -33.98
CA ARG A 3 76.86 -19.81 -33.41
C ARG A 3 76.50 -18.34 -33.76
N GLY A 4 76.46 -17.36 -32.83
CA GLY A 4 76.80 -17.30 -31.38
C GLY A 4 76.10 -16.11 -30.68
N ARG A 5 76.03 -16.02 -29.32
CA ARG A 5 77.04 -15.40 -28.39
C ARG A 5 77.36 -13.92 -28.77
N ASN A 6 77.26 -12.87 -27.95
CA ASN A 6 77.47 -12.60 -26.50
C ASN A 6 76.86 -11.21 -26.12
N ALA A 7 76.80 -10.69 -24.88
CA ALA A 7 76.76 -11.25 -23.51
C ALA A 7 76.52 -10.14 -22.43
N VAL A 8 75.85 -10.50 -21.32
CA VAL A 8 76.03 -10.09 -19.89
C VAL A 8 76.67 -8.73 -19.54
N ASN A 9 75.99 -7.93 -18.70
CA ASN A 9 76.67 -7.30 -17.54
C ASN A 9 75.76 -7.09 -16.31
N ARG A 10 76.34 -7.14 -15.10
CA ARG A 10 75.66 -7.12 -13.78
C ARG A 10 76.45 -6.26 -12.77
N SER A 11 75.78 -5.33 -12.08
CA SER A 11 76.22 -4.72 -10.80
C SER A 11 74.96 -4.24 -10.06
N LYS A 12 74.51 -4.78 -8.90
CA LYS A 12 75.06 -5.05 -7.55
C LYS A 12 75.32 -3.81 -6.65
N LYS A 13 74.36 -3.62 -5.73
CA LYS A 13 74.48 -3.39 -4.27
C LYS A 13 74.99 -2.05 -3.69
N GLN A 14 74.17 -1.53 -2.75
CA GLN A 14 74.45 -0.96 -1.39
C GLN A 14 73.58 0.30 -1.18
N SER A 15 72.61 0.39 -0.27
CA SER A 15 72.52 0.17 1.19
C SER A 15 72.80 1.42 2.04
N GLY A 16 71.78 1.95 2.72
CA GLY A 16 71.88 3.00 3.73
C GLY A 16 70.64 3.04 4.62
N LYS A 17 70.80 2.78 5.92
CA LYS A 17 69.76 2.81 6.98
C LYS A 17 70.06 3.92 8.00
N LYS A 18 69.06 4.23 8.86
CA LYS A 18 69.08 4.97 10.16
C LYS A 18 68.61 6.45 10.06
N ASN A 19 67.93 7.04 11.06
CA ASN A 19 67.28 6.52 12.27
C ASN A 19 66.27 7.51 12.91
N LYS A 20 65.18 6.97 13.47
CA LYS A 20 64.47 7.26 14.76
C LYS A 20 64.64 8.60 15.52
N SER A 21 63.49 9.17 15.97
CA SER A 21 63.15 9.55 17.37
C SER A 21 61.64 9.87 17.45
N PHE A 22 60.76 9.16 18.17
CA PHE A 22 60.44 9.23 19.63
C PHE A 22 60.08 10.65 20.15
N GLY A 23 58.96 10.87 20.87
CA GLY A 23 57.87 9.94 21.27
C GLY A 23 56.74 10.56 22.13
N ASN A 24 55.84 9.70 22.64
CA ASN A 24 54.86 9.79 23.76
C ASN A 24 54.57 11.17 24.43
N ASN A 25 53.33 11.52 24.81
CA ASN A 25 52.56 10.80 25.84
C ASN A 25 51.05 11.18 25.94
N LYS A 26 50.27 10.37 26.67
CA LYS A 26 48.84 10.59 27.00
C LYS A 26 48.66 11.54 28.20
N HIS A 27 47.50 12.20 28.36
CA HIS A 27 46.74 12.21 29.63
C HIS A 27 45.29 12.74 29.51
N TYR A 28 44.40 12.18 30.35
CA TYR A 28 42.99 12.52 30.59
C TYR A 28 42.85 13.46 31.80
N ARG A 29 41.93 14.46 31.79
CA ARG A 29 40.83 14.67 32.78
C ARG A 29 40.26 16.11 32.92
N LYS A 30 38.92 16.15 32.99
CA LYS A 30 38.02 16.95 33.87
C LYS A 30 37.86 18.48 33.74
N ASP A 31 36.60 18.84 33.46
CA ASP A 31 35.72 19.77 34.19
C ASP A 31 36.29 20.97 34.96
N LYS A 32 35.74 22.16 34.66
CA LYS A 32 35.03 22.98 35.68
C LYS A 32 34.23 24.14 35.06
N PHE A 33 32.98 24.27 35.53
CA PHE A 33 32.20 25.51 35.47
C PHE A 33 32.87 26.64 36.27
N THR A 34 32.79 27.89 35.79
CA THR A 34 32.58 29.06 36.67
C THR A 34 31.83 30.19 35.94
N ASN A 35 30.85 30.77 36.64
CA ASN A 35 30.14 32.00 36.26
C ASN A 35 31.08 33.22 36.21
N LYS A 36 30.74 34.20 35.36
CA LYS A 36 30.75 35.62 35.74
C LYS A 36 29.74 36.45 34.93
N LYS A 37 29.07 37.38 35.62
CA LYS A 37 27.96 38.22 35.11
C LYS A 37 28.44 39.65 34.79
N HIS A 38 27.57 40.39 34.10
CA HIS A 38 27.42 41.85 34.06
C HIS A 38 28.46 42.68 33.27
N ALA A 39 28.15 43.86 32.72
CA ALA A 39 26.86 44.46 32.29
C ALA A 39 27.11 45.86 31.67
N SER A 40 26.34 46.27 30.65
CA SER A 40 25.94 47.66 30.29
C SER A 40 25.23 47.64 28.92
N LYS A 41 23.94 47.96 28.79
CA LYS A 41 23.26 49.27 28.83
C LYS A 41 23.42 50.13 27.55
N ASP A 42 22.30 50.30 26.85
CA ASP A 42 21.71 51.54 26.28
C ASP A 42 20.30 51.12 25.78
N GLU A 43 19.14 51.58 26.29
CA GLU A 43 18.54 52.94 26.33
C GLU A 43 18.30 53.52 24.93
N THR A 44 17.08 53.45 24.36
CA THR A 44 15.94 54.38 24.56
C THR A 44 14.83 54.05 23.49
N LYS A 45 13.54 54.46 23.51
CA LYS A 45 12.64 55.26 24.38
C LYS A 45 11.17 55.10 23.89
N GLN A 46 10.18 55.13 24.81
CA GLN A 46 8.81 55.72 24.66
C GLN A 46 7.86 55.14 23.56
N ARG A 47 6.52 55.04 23.65
CA ARG A 47 5.40 55.63 24.46
C ARG A 47 4.07 54.92 24.08
N ASP A 48 2.84 55.09 24.64
CA ASP A 48 2.25 55.70 25.87
C ASP A 48 0.78 55.18 26.07
N PHE A 49 0.03 55.70 27.07
CA PHE A 49 -1.46 55.78 27.27
C PHE A 49 -2.40 54.59 26.89
N ARG A 50 -2.98 53.83 27.86
CA ARG A 50 -4.16 54.07 28.77
C ARG A 50 -5.59 53.97 28.15
N LYS A 51 -6.38 52.98 28.62
CA LYS A 51 -7.62 53.10 29.46
C LYS A 51 -8.16 51.68 29.79
N PHE A 52 -8.41 51.31 31.07
CA PHE A 52 -9.68 51.43 31.84
C PHE A 52 -10.90 50.79 31.12
N ASN A 53 -11.76 49.93 31.69
CA ASN A 53 -12.02 49.39 33.05
C ASN A 53 -12.76 48.03 32.83
N HIS A 54 -13.12 47.13 33.77
CA HIS A 54 -13.35 47.23 35.22
C HIS A 54 -13.15 45.86 35.92
N LYS A 55 -13.17 45.84 37.25
CA LYS A 55 -12.93 44.67 38.12
C LYS A 55 -14.14 44.47 39.07
N ARG A 56 -14.09 43.40 39.88
CA ARG A 56 -14.83 43.17 41.17
C ARG A 56 -16.30 42.72 41.07
N ASN A 57 -16.86 41.97 42.04
CA ASN A 57 -16.40 41.46 43.36
C ASN A 57 -16.46 39.91 43.37
N ASP A 58 -15.63 39.12 44.07
CA ASP A 58 -15.43 38.97 45.53
C ASP A 58 -16.72 38.56 46.31
N SER A 59 -16.77 37.30 46.80
CA SER A 59 -16.79 36.92 48.24
C SER A 59 -17.66 35.70 48.63
N GLU A 60 -17.11 34.85 49.51
CA GLU A 60 -17.78 33.99 50.53
C GLU A 60 -18.60 32.75 50.08
N ASN A 61 -18.19 31.53 50.46
CA ASN A 61 -18.49 30.77 51.71
C ASN A 61 -19.97 30.32 51.85
N SER A 62 -20.33 29.14 52.36
CA SER A 62 -19.61 27.85 52.54
C SER A 62 -20.61 26.75 52.99
N ASN A 63 -20.39 25.50 52.58
CA ASN A 63 -20.66 24.26 53.33
C ASN A 63 -22.09 23.79 53.76
N LYS A 64 -22.30 22.47 53.56
CA LYS A 64 -23.13 21.49 54.32
C LYS A 64 -24.68 21.51 54.18
N ARG A 65 -25.23 20.44 53.58
CA ARG A 65 -25.70 19.22 54.31
C ARG A 65 -26.08 18.06 53.36
N ARG A 66 -26.00 16.82 53.86
CA ARG A 66 -26.51 15.57 53.26
C ARG A 66 -27.84 15.19 53.92
N LYS A 67 -28.80 14.58 53.20
CA LYS A 67 -29.39 13.23 53.46
C LYS A 67 -30.84 13.02 52.94
N VAL A 68 -31.06 11.81 52.40
CA VAL A 68 -32.22 10.89 52.57
C VAL A 68 -33.53 11.15 51.79
N ASP A 69 -33.69 10.34 50.73
CA ASP A 69 -34.74 9.32 50.44
C ASP A 69 -36.25 9.64 50.24
N GLU A 70 -36.83 8.77 49.40
CA GLU A 70 -38.24 8.31 49.27
C GLU A 70 -39.33 9.15 48.54
N GLU A 71 -39.44 8.87 47.24
CA GLU A 71 -40.56 8.14 46.58
C GLU A 71 -41.98 8.76 46.32
N ILE A 72 -42.57 8.25 45.22
CA ILE A 72 -43.99 8.22 44.77
C ILE A 72 -44.48 9.34 43.82
N PRO A 73 -45.16 8.99 42.68
CA PRO A 73 -45.28 9.88 41.52
C PRO A 73 -46.66 10.54 41.36
N ARG A 74 -46.73 11.62 40.57
CA ARG A 74 -47.97 12.12 39.94
C ARG A 74 -47.77 12.56 38.49
N LYS A 75 -48.85 12.43 37.74
CA LYS A 75 -48.98 12.55 36.29
C LYS A 75 -49.42 13.95 35.85
N ASP A 76 -49.07 14.28 34.61
CA ASP A 76 -49.70 15.21 33.65
C ASP A 76 -49.85 16.69 34.13
N LEU A 77 -49.34 17.72 33.43
CA LEU A 77 -49.64 18.11 32.04
C LEU A 77 -48.67 19.21 31.51
N THR A 78 -48.51 19.25 30.18
CA THR A 78 -48.26 20.43 29.30
C THR A 78 -47.13 21.40 29.63
N ASP A 79 -46.01 21.30 28.91
CA ASP A 79 -45.57 22.23 27.84
C ASP A 79 -44.05 22.10 27.65
N ASP A 80 -43.60 21.68 26.46
CA ASP A 80 -42.18 21.74 26.10
C ASP A 80 -42.01 22.20 24.65
N GLU A 81 -41.13 23.19 24.49
CA GLU A 81 -40.78 23.82 23.22
C GLU A 81 -39.80 22.96 22.41
N SER A 82 -39.48 23.41 21.20
CA SER A 82 -38.62 22.73 20.23
C SER A 82 -37.25 22.31 20.78
N SER A 83 -36.88 21.05 20.56
CA SER A 83 -35.49 20.67 20.29
C SER A 83 -35.44 19.72 19.10
N GLU A 84 -34.79 20.18 18.03
CA GLU A 84 -34.49 19.35 16.86
C GLU A 84 -33.39 18.36 17.28
N LEU A 85 -33.73 17.07 17.37
CA LEU A 85 -32.76 16.01 17.56
C LEU A 85 -32.23 15.59 16.20
N GLU A 86 -30.93 15.79 15.97
CA GLU A 86 -30.20 15.21 14.85
C GLU A 86 -30.47 13.70 14.79
N THR A 87 -31.15 13.26 13.73
CA THR A 87 -31.40 11.86 13.48
C THR A 87 -30.11 11.20 13.04
N ASP A 88 -29.79 10.06 13.67
CA ASP A 88 -28.60 9.27 13.40
C ASP A 88 -28.71 8.59 12.03
N ASP A 89 -28.33 9.31 10.97
CA ASP A 89 -28.43 8.94 9.55
C ASP A 89 -27.84 7.54 9.26
N PHE A 90 -26.83 7.14 10.04
CA PHE A 90 -26.22 5.82 9.96
C PHE A 90 -27.21 4.69 10.25
N LYS A 91 -28.11 4.86 11.23
CA LYS A 91 -29.17 3.87 11.53
C LYS A 91 -30.24 3.85 10.44
N GLN A 92 -30.54 5.00 9.85
CA GLN A 92 -31.50 5.10 8.74
C GLN A 92 -30.93 4.42 7.48
N LEU A 93 -29.65 4.60 7.19
CA LEU A 93 -28.95 3.90 6.12
C LEU A 93 -28.93 2.38 6.37
N LEU A 94 -28.56 1.93 7.58
CA LEU A 94 -28.60 0.51 7.97
C LEU A 94 -30.00 -0.12 7.83
N SER A 95 -31.08 0.60 8.12
CA SER A 95 -32.44 0.05 7.98
C SER A 95 -32.83 -0.26 6.54
N THR A 96 -32.30 0.46 5.54
CA THR A 96 -32.61 0.20 4.12
C THR A 96 -32.07 -1.14 3.62
N PHE A 97 -31.07 -1.73 4.29
CA PHE A 97 -30.51 -3.04 3.93
C PHE A 97 -31.22 -4.23 4.59
N GLY A 98 -32.04 -4.00 5.64
CA GLY A 98 -32.74 -5.07 6.35
C GLY A 98 -33.70 -5.86 5.46
N ASP A 99 -34.41 -5.17 4.57
CA ASP A 99 -35.43 -5.78 3.69
C ASP A 99 -34.81 -6.61 2.56
N ILE A 100 -33.59 -6.28 2.11
CA ILE A 100 -32.88 -7.02 1.04
C ILE A 100 -32.49 -8.42 1.53
N VAL A 101 -32.06 -8.56 2.79
CA VAL A 101 -31.65 -9.86 3.37
C VAL A 101 -32.85 -10.79 3.57
N SER A 102 -34.06 -10.25 3.74
CA SER A 102 -35.29 -11.06 3.84
C SER A 102 -35.62 -11.81 2.54
N SER A 103 -35.21 -11.27 1.39
CA SER A 103 -35.58 -11.77 0.06
C SER A 103 -34.73 -12.96 -0.41
N GLN A 104 -33.54 -13.18 0.16
CA GLN A 104 -32.64 -14.28 -0.24
C GLN A 104 -32.75 -15.55 0.61
N LYS A 105 -33.59 -15.57 1.67
CA LYS A 105 -33.75 -16.74 2.56
C LYS A 105 -34.85 -17.74 2.15
N LYS A 106 -35.35 -17.70 0.91
CA LYS A 106 -36.36 -18.63 0.38
C LYS A 106 -35.94 -19.34 -0.90
N ALA A 107 -34.91 -20.18 -0.81
CA ALA A 107 -34.70 -21.32 -1.70
C ALA A 107 -33.77 -22.35 -1.03
N VAL A 108 -33.96 -23.63 -1.36
CA VAL A 108 -33.18 -24.80 -0.86
C VAL A 108 -33.50 -25.20 0.59
N GLU A 109 -34.67 -25.81 0.78
CA GLU A 109 -34.82 -26.91 1.74
C GLU A 109 -34.58 -28.26 1.04
N SER A 110 -34.25 -29.26 1.85
CA SER A 110 -33.98 -30.67 1.60
C SER A 110 -34.66 -31.36 0.41
N ASP A 111 -33.94 -32.30 -0.21
CA ASP A 111 -34.46 -33.66 -0.42
C ASP A 111 -33.37 -34.69 -0.07
N SER A 112 -33.79 -35.76 0.60
CA SER A 112 -32.97 -36.92 0.96
C SER A 112 -33.79 -38.17 0.70
N ASP A 113 -33.25 -39.10 -0.09
CA ASP A 113 -33.81 -40.44 -0.25
C ASP A 113 -32.70 -41.47 -0.55
N ASP A 114 -33.06 -42.75 -0.43
CA ASP A 114 -32.25 -43.81 0.18
C ASP A 114 -31.77 -44.91 -0.81
N SER A 115 -31.07 -45.93 -0.27
CA SER A 115 -30.83 -47.31 -0.75
C SER A 115 -29.53 -47.71 -1.52
N ASP A 116 -28.70 -48.46 -0.76
CA ASP A 116 -28.18 -49.83 -1.01
C ASP A 116 -26.92 -50.21 -1.84
N SER A 117 -25.97 -50.83 -1.10
CA SER A 117 -25.16 -52.05 -1.40
C SER A 117 -24.06 -52.00 -2.50
N GLU A 118 -22.84 -52.55 -2.37
CA GLU A 118 -22.30 -53.75 -1.68
C GLU A 118 -20.80 -53.59 -1.26
N ASP A 119 -20.34 -54.51 -0.37
CA ASP A 119 -18.99 -55.05 -0.05
C ASP A 119 -17.72 -54.50 -0.78
N GLY A 120 -16.50 -54.44 -0.21
CA GLY A 120 -15.88 -54.90 1.06
C GLY A 120 -14.40 -54.43 1.07
N GLU A 121 -13.48 -54.78 1.98
CA GLU A 121 -13.49 -55.66 3.17
C GLU A 121 -12.71 -54.96 4.34
N SER A 122 -12.12 -55.71 5.28
CA SER A 122 -11.42 -55.22 6.49
C SER A 122 -9.94 -55.60 6.58
N GLU A 123 -9.12 -54.85 7.33
CA GLU A 123 -8.27 -55.43 8.38
C GLU A 123 -8.16 -54.48 9.60
N ASN A 124 -8.09 -55.06 10.80
CA ASN A 124 -7.92 -54.35 12.07
C ASN A 124 -6.42 -54.21 12.42
N ASP A 125 -6.05 -53.19 13.18
CA ASP A 125 -5.56 -53.48 14.53
C ASP A 125 -5.89 -52.35 15.52
N SER A 126 -5.90 -52.71 16.80
CA SER A 126 -6.49 -51.97 17.90
C SER A 126 -5.49 -51.77 19.03
N SER A 127 -5.53 -50.60 19.68
CA SER A 127 -5.38 -50.51 21.14
C SER A 127 -5.65 -49.08 21.62
N GLN A 128 -6.77 -48.92 22.33
CA GLN A 128 -7.06 -47.69 23.07
C GLN A 128 -6.52 -47.74 24.51
N SER A 129 -6.30 -46.55 25.05
CA SER A 129 -6.93 -46.05 26.29
C SER A 129 -6.05 -45.80 27.52
N LYS A 130 -6.36 -44.63 28.14
CA LYS A 130 -6.15 -44.25 29.55
C LYS A 130 -4.68 -44.01 29.95
N LEU A 131 -4.38 -43.13 30.92
CA LEU A 131 -5.23 -42.59 31.99
C LEU A 131 -4.87 -41.14 32.35
N SER A 132 -5.85 -40.39 32.86
CA SER A 132 -5.71 -39.05 33.42
C SER A 132 -5.29 -39.04 34.91
N SER A 133 -4.78 -37.89 35.36
CA SER A 133 -4.65 -37.43 36.76
C SER A 133 -3.61 -38.11 37.68
N LEU A 134 -2.75 -37.28 38.28
CA LEU A 134 -2.42 -37.23 39.71
C LEU A 134 -1.69 -35.89 40.00
N VAL A 135 -1.82 -35.37 41.23
CA VAL A 135 -1.44 -34.00 41.63
C VAL A 135 -0.86 -34.03 43.06
N LYS A 136 0.15 -33.18 43.34
CA LYS A 136 0.87 -32.96 44.63
C LYS A 136 1.80 -34.11 45.08
N ASP A 137 2.91 -33.87 45.78
CA ASP A 137 3.71 -32.67 46.12
C ASP A 137 5.15 -33.19 46.41
N ASP A 138 6.22 -32.43 46.11
CA ASP A 138 7.15 -31.86 47.12
C ASP A 138 8.44 -31.22 46.53
N GLN A 139 9.16 -30.47 47.37
CA GLN A 139 10.14 -29.43 47.00
C GLN A 139 11.61 -29.91 46.93
N LYS A 140 12.42 -29.40 45.97
CA LYS A 140 13.60 -28.50 46.21
C LYS A 140 14.60 -28.34 45.04
N LEU A 141 14.95 -27.06 44.77
CA LEU A 141 16.30 -26.55 44.41
C LEU A 141 17.03 -27.06 43.12
N LYS A 142 16.96 -26.28 42.02
CA LYS A 142 17.99 -25.26 41.67
C LYS A 142 17.79 -24.57 40.30
N SER A 143 17.71 -23.24 40.35
CA SER A 143 18.17 -22.20 39.39
C SER A 143 18.82 -22.59 38.05
N ALA A 144 18.25 -22.10 36.96
CA ALA A 144 18.95 -21.42 35.85
C ALA A 144 17.93 -20.54 35.08
N ASP A 145 18.36 -19.39 34.57
CA ASP A 145 17.48 -18.33 34.07
C ASP A 145 16.88 -18.60 32.68
N VAL A 146 15.59 -18.29 32.52
CA VAL A 146 14.94 -18.05 31.22
C VAL A 146 14.19 -16.73 31.34
N ALA A 147 14.52 -15.76 30.49
CA ALA A 147 13.84 -14.48 30.44
C ALA A 147 12.54 -14.60 29.62
N GLU A 148 11.43 -14.13 30.17
CA GLU A 148 10.17 -13.96 29.44
C GLU A 148 10.21 -12.62 28.68
N ASP A 149 10.21 -12.66 27.35
CA ASP A 149 9.98 -11.47 26.54
C ASP A 149 8.51 -11.04 26.64
N LYS A 150 8.26 -10.04 27.49
CA LYS A 150 6.96 -9.36 27.57
C LYS A 150 6.82 -8.38 26.41
N VAL A 151 5.87 -8.64 25.52
CA VAL A 151 5.37 -7.66 24.55
C VAL A 151 4.61 -6.57 25.33
N GLU A 152 5.27 -5.44 25.58
CA GLU A 152 4.69 -4.33 26.32
C GLU A 152 3.81 -3.46 25.39
N SER A 153 2.50 -3.49 25.60
CA SER A 153 1.53 -2.65 24.89
C SER A 153 1.61 -1.19 25.36
N GLN A 154 2.50 -0.41 24.75
CA GLN A 154 2.61 1.03 25.06
C GLN A 154 1.55 1.84 24.30
N TYR A 155 0.55 2.32 25.04
CA TYR A 155 -0.35 3.38 24.58
C TYR A 155 0.44 4.66 24.31
N PHE A 156 0.39 5.15 23.07
CA PHE A 156 1.11 6.37 22.69
C PHE A 156 0.37 7.63 23.16
N ASN A 157 1.13 8.58 23.72
CA ASN A 157 0.63 9.92 24.04
C ASN A 157 0.28 10.67 22.74
N VAL A 158 -0.98 11.08 22.62
CA VAL A 158 -1.40 12.08 21.62
C VAL A 158 -1.02 13.47 22.14
N GLY A 159 -0.02 14.10 21.51
CA GLY A 159 0.34 15.48 21.81
C GLY A 159 1.67 15.90 21.21
N GLN A 160 1.71 17.09 20.62
CA GLN A 160 2.87 17.76 20.00
C GLN A 160 3.35 17.17 18.66
N ASN A 161 2.64 17.52 17.58
CA ASN A 161 3.25 17.74 16.26
C ASN A 161 2.40 18.64 15.33
N SER A 162 1.34 19.27 15.85
CA SER A 162 0.28 19.91 15.06
C SER A 162 0.63 21.25 14.40
N GLN A 163 1.84 21.79 14.59
CA GLN A 163 2.27 23.03 13.92
C GLN A 163 2.95 22.76 12.57
N ASP A 164 3.91 21.83 12.51
CA ASP A 164 4.54 21.41 11.24
C ASP A 164 3.50 20.82 10.28
N ASP A 165 2.58 19.98 10.78
CA ASP A 165 1.51 19.39 9.97
C ASP A 165 0.56 20.48 9.39
N SER A 166 0.35 21.62 10.07
CA SER A 166 -0.48 22.72 9.55
C SER A 166 0.27 23.61 8.55
N GLU A 167 1.55 23.91 8.78
CA GLU A 167 2.35 24.71 7.84
C GLU A 167 2.63 23.94 6.54
N GLU A 168 2.90 22.64 6.59
CA GLU A 168 2.99 21.80 5.37
C GLU A 168 1.65 21.76 4.62
N LEU A 169 0.51 21.67 5.31
CA LEU A 169 -0.82 21.72 4.67
C LEU A 169 -1.10 23.06 4.01
N GLU A 170 -0.74 24.19 4.62
CA GLU A 170 -0.91 25.53 4.02
C GLU A 170 -0.04 25.73 2.77
N GLU A 171 1.20 25.22 2.73
CA GLU A 171 1.97 25.15 1.47
C GLU A 171 1.28 24.24 0.45
N GLU A 172 0.72 23.09 0.87
CA GLU A 172 0.00 22.20 -0.05
C GLU A 172 -1.25 22.87 -0.65
N TYR A 173 -1.99 23.69 0.11
CA TYR A 173 -3.16 24.41 -0.41
C TYR A 173 -2.78 25.49 -1.43
N ASN A 174 -1.81 26.36 -1.11
CA ASN A 174 -1.44 27.49 -1.98
C ASN A 174 -0.95 27.05 -3.37
N ASP A 175 -0.22 25.92 -3.45
CA ASP A 175 0.21 25.35 -4.74
C ASP A 175 -0.95 24.76 -5.57
N THR A 176 -2.11 24.41 -4.96
CA THR A 176 -3.25 23.82 -5.70
C THR A 176 -4.09 24.84 -6.47
N GLU A 177 -3.99 26.14 -6.19
CA GLU A 177 -4.72 27.17 -6.95
C GLU A 177 -4.22 27.31 -8.41
N ASN A 178 -3.07 26.71 -8.75
CA ASN A 178 -2.44 26.77 -10.08
C ASN A 178 -2.50 25.46 -10.87
N GLU A 179 -3.10 24.37 -10.36
CA GLU A 179 -3.29 23.13 -11.14
C GLU A 179 -4.61 23.18 -11.94
N GLU A 180 -4.54 22.88 -13.24
CA GLU A 180 -5.68 22.90 -14.17
C GLU A 180 -6.77 21.86 -13.80
N PRO A 181 -8.03 22.06 -14.19
CA PRO A 181 -9.12 21.11 -13.94
C PRO A 181 -8.82 19.71 -14.50
N ASP A 182 -9.34 18.68 -13.82
CA ASP A 182 -9.09 17.27 -14.13
C ASP A 182 -9.31 16.96 -15.63
N ASP A 183 -8.21 16.68 -16.35
CA ASP A 183 -8.27 16.32 -17.77
C ASP A 183 -9.01 14.98 -17.94
N VAL A 184 -10.11 15.00 -18.69
CA VAL A 184 -10.93 13.82 -19.01
C VAL A 184 -10.17 12.80 -19.89
N SER A 185 -9.00 13.18 -20.40
CA SER A 185 -8.04 12.28 -21.05
C SER A 185 -7.13 11.53 -20.07
N ASP A 186 -7.04 11.91 -18.79
CA ASP A 186 -6.22 11.20 -17.80
C ASP A 186 -6.83 9.82 -17.48
N PRO A 187 -6.07 8.72 -17.66
CA PRO A 187 -6.51 7.40 -17.23
C PRO A 187 -6.96 7.32 -15.77
N PHE A 188 -6.41 8.13 -14.86
CA PHE A 188 -6.86 8.17 -13.45
C PHE A 188 -8.28 8.72 -13.33
N THR A 189 -8.55 9.88 -13.92
CA THR A 189 -9.87 10.53 -13.88
C THR A 189 -10.91 9.66 -14.57
N GLY A 190 -10.57 9.16 -15.77
CA GLY A 190 -11.42 8.23 -16.52
C GLY A 190 -11.71 6.93 -15.77
N HIS A 191 -10.82 6.49 -14.86
CA HIS A 191 -10.96 5.22 -14.15
C HIS A 191 -11.69 5.32 -12.80
N PHE A 192 -11.45 6.37 -12.00
CA PHE A 192 -11.96 6.45 -10.62
C PHE A 192 -13.06 7.50 -10.39
N CYS A 193 -13.20 8.51 -11.26
CA CYS A 193 -14.15 9.62 -11.06
C CYS A 193 -15.54 9.38 -11.64
N PHE A 194 -15.76 8.27 -12.36
CA PHE A 194 -17.03 7.95 -13.01
C PHE A 194 -17.55 6.57 -12.56
N ASP A 195 -18.88 6.44 -12.48
CA ASP A 195 -19.54 5.16 -12.17
C ASP A 195 -19.58 4.24 -13.41
N ILE A 196 -19.52 2.93 -13.20
CA ILE A 196 -19.62 1.92 -14.26
C ILE A 196 -21.06 1.93 -14.84
N ALA A 197 -21.18 1.97 -16.17
CA ALA A 197 -22.47 1.83 -16.85
C ALA A 197 -23.14 0.48 -16.52
N PRO A 198 -24.48 0.41 -16.32
CA PRO A 198 -25.17 -0.83 -15.95
C PRO A 198 -24.86 -2.03 -16.87
N GLU A 199 -24.80 -1.81 -18.18
CA GLU A 199 -24.48 -2.85 -19.17
C GLU A 199 -23.05 -3.44 -19.01
N LEU A 200 -22.11 -2.60 -18.58
CA LEU A 200 -20.73 -2.99 -18.30
C LEU A 200 -20.65 -3.71 -16.94
N LEU A 201 -21.39 -3.24 -15.93
CA LEU A 201 -21.52 -3.91 -14.63
C LEU A 201 -22.07 -5.34 -14.77
N ASP A 202 -23.07 -5.55 -15.62
CA ASP A 202 -23.59 -6.88 -15.97
C ASP A 202 -22.52 -7.77 -16.62
N SER A 203 -21.65 -7.21 -17.46
CA SER A 203 -20.59 -7.98 -18.12
C SER A 203 -19.49 -8.45 -17.15
N VAL A 204 -19.21 -7.67 -16.09
CA VAL A 204 -18.15 -7.91 -15.10
C VAL A 204 -18.66 -8.72 -13.91
N SER A 205 -19.94 -8.59 -13.53
CA SER A 205 -20.53 -9.29 -12.39
C SER A 205 -20.85 -10.77 -12.66
N VAL A 206 -21.13 -11.15 -13.90
CA VAL A 206 -21.32 -12.54 -14.31
C VAL A 206 -20.03 -13.35 -14.09
N THR A 207 -20.16 -14.58 -13.60
CA THR A 207 -19.02 -15.49 -13.40
C THR A 207 -19.13 -16.70 -14.35
N PRO A 208 -18.21 -16.89 -15.31
CA PRO A 208 -17.07 -16.03 -15.66
C PRO A 208 -17.49 -14.74 -16.41
N PRO A 209 -16.73 -13.64 -16.31
CA PRO A 209 -17.09 -12.36 -16.92
C PRO A 209 -17.04 -12.41 -18.45
N LYS A 210 -17.97 -11.70 -19.08
CA LYS A 210 -18.08 -11.61 -20.54
C LYS A 210 -16.98 -10.68 -21.07
N THR A 211 -15.91 -11.27 -21.61
CA THR A 211 -14.72 -10.54 -22.07
C THR A 211 -14.40 -10.80 -23.54
N GLN A 212 -14.00 -9.75 -24.25
CA GLN A 212 -13.32 -9.87 -25.54
C GLN A 212 -11.84 -10.17 -25.31
N VAL A 213 -11.26 -11.04 -26.14
CA VAL A 213 -9.86 -11.45 -26.03
C VAL A 213 -9.05 -10.87 -27.19
N HIS A 214 -8.08 -10.01 -26.87
CA HIS A 214 -7.11 -9.49 -27.83
C HIS A 214 -5.74 -10.09 -27.56
N THR A 215 -4.98 -10.38 -28.61
CA THR A 215 -3.58 -10.85 -28.50
C THR A 215 -2.68 -9.88 -29.23
N GLU A 216 -1.71 -9.33 -28.50
CA GLU A 216 -0.67 -8.44 -29.04
C GLU A 216 0.70 -9.08 -28.84
N ASN A 217 1.70 -8.59 -29.58
CA ASN A 217 3.09 -9.00 -29.40
C ASN A 217 4.00 -7.77 -29.36
N TRP A 218 4.56 -7.48 -28.20
CA TRP A 218 5.42 -6.32 -27.97
C TRP A 218 6.91 -6.71 -27.95
N PRO A 219 7.83 -5.77 -28.23
CA PRO A 219 9.27 -6.06 -28.35
C PRO A 219 9.90 -6.76 -27.14
N ILE A 220 9.57 -6.37 -25.90
CA ILE A 220 10.25 -6.84 -24.68
C ILE A 220 9.38 -7.82 -23.88
N LEU A 221 8.12 -7.46 -23.60
CA LEU A 221 7.18 -8.33 -22.92
C LEU A 221 6.78 -9.53 -23.80
N GLY A 222 6.92 -9.43 -25.12
CA GLY A 222 6.55 -10.47 -26.06
C GLY A 222 5.03 -10.61 -26.16
N ARG A 223 4.52 -11.84 -26.13
CA ARG A 223 3.10 -12.11 -26.35
C ARG A 223 2.26 -11.74 -25.11
N LEU A 224 1.29 -10.86 -25.34
CA LEU A 224 0.32 -10.37 -24.37
C LEU A 224 -1.08 -10.87 -24.74
N ILE A 225 -1.86 -11.28 -23.74
CA ILE A 225 -3.29 -11.57 -23.90
C ILE A 225 -4.08 -10.59 -23.01
N PHE A 226 -4.94 -9.80 -23.63
CA PHE A 226 -5.85 -8.86 -23.00
C PHE A 226 -7.25 -9.46 -22.95
N ASN A 227 -7.86 -9.45 -21.77
CA ASN A 227 -9.27 -9.80 -21.55
C ASN A 227 -10.00 -8.52 -21.11
N ILE A 228 -10.77 -7.94 -22.02
CA ILE A 228 -11.48 -6.66 -21.80
C ILE A 228 -12.98 -6.94 -21.67
N PRO A 229 -13.63 -6.58 -20.55
CA PRO A 229 -15.08 -6.66 -20.41
C PRO A 229 -15.80 -5.84 -21.49
N SER A 230 -16.85 -6.42 -22.06
CA SER A 230 -17.67 -5.77 -23.08
C SER A 230 -19.12 -5.95 -22.72
N ALA A 231 -19.85 -4.84 -22.66
CA ALA A 231 -21.30 -4.88 -22.78
C ALA A 231 -21.67 -5.63 -24.09
N PRO A 232 -22.77 -6.41 -24.11
CA PRO A 232 -23.36 -6.83 -25.37
C PRO A 232 -23.77 -5.57 -26.14
N VAL A 233 -23.50 -5.52 -27.45
CA VAL A 233 -23.96 -4.41 -28.29
C VAL A 233 -25.48 -4.52 -28.45
N THR A 234 -26.22 -4.01 -27.46
CA THR A 234 -27.59 -3.57 -27.67
C THR A 234 -27.47 -2.43 -28.67
N SER A 235 -27.93 -2.70 -29.90
CA SER A 235 -27.87 -1.82 -31.07
C SER A 235 -27.68 -0.35 -30.71
N GLU A 236 -26.58 0.25 -31.17
CA GLU A 236 -26.42 1.71 -31.18
C GLU A 236 -27.77 2.31 -31.56
N LYS A 237 -28.38 3.07 -30.65
CA LYS A 237 -29.42 4.01 -31.06
C LYS A 237 -28.68 5.06 -31.86
N SER A 238 -28.51 4.76 -33.15
CA SER A 238 -28.13 5.72 -34.16
C SER A 238 -28.95 6.96 -33.91
N LEU A 239 -28.27 8.07 -33.62
CA LEU A 239 -28.91 9.37 -33.47
C LEU A 239 -29.47 9.77 -34.84
N ASP A 240 -30.65 9.24 -35.14
CA ASP A 240 -31.47 9.64 -36.27
C ASP A 240 -31.79 11.12 -36.06
N LYS A 241 -31.05 11.94 -36.79
CA LYS A 241 -31.29 13.36 -36.95
C LYS A 241 -32.66 13.52 -37.62
N ASN A 242 -33.74 13.49 -36.82
CA ASN A 242 -35.05 14.14 -37.01
C ASN A 242 -36.19 13.56 -36.13
N HIS A 243 -35.97 13.36 -34.82
CA HIS A 243 -37.10 13.40 -33.87
C HIS A 243 -36.70 13.88 -32.47
N PHE A 244 -37.20 15.07 -32.09
CA PHE A 244 -37.20 15.53 -30.70
C PHE A 244 -38.59 15.29 -30.09
N PRO A 245 -38.81 14.23 -29.30
CA PRO A 245 -39.88 14.24 -28.31
C PRO A 245 -39.54 15.25 -27.21
N LYS A 246 -40.55 15.93 -26.68
CA LYS A 246 -40.39 16.97 -25.66
C LYS A 246 -40.20 16.36 -24.27
N VAL A 247 -39.25 16.92 -23.52
CA VAL A 247 -39.12 16.87 -22.05
C VAL A 247 -38.96 15.47 -21.45
N ILE A 248 -37.71 15.09 -21.19
CA ILE A 248 -37.32 14.58 -19.88
C ILE A 248 -36.08 15.37 -19.46
N ILE A 249 -36.04 15.82 -18.20
CA ILE A 249 -34.82 16.34 -17.56
C ILE A 249 -34.10 15.11 -16.99
N GLU A 250 -33.53 14.30 -17.87
CA GLU A 250 -32.57 13.27 -17.52
C GLU A 250 -31.19 13.91 -17.66
N GLU A 251 -30.49 14.05 -16.55
CA GLU A 251 -29.08 14.43 -16.55
C GLU A 251 -28.32 13.32 -17.31
N GLU A 252 -27.52 13.70 -18.33
CA GLU A 252 -26.74 12.73 -19.10
C GLU A 252 -25.62 12.15 -18.22
N ASN A 253 -25.95 11.06 -17.49
CA ASN A 253 -25.02 10.37 -16.61
C ASN A 253 -23.74 9.97 -17.37
N VAL A 254 -22.62 10.61 -17.03
CA VAL A 254 -21.32 10.32 -17.63
C VAL A 254 -20.72 9.09 -16.97
N TYR A 255 -20.82 7.95 -17.66
CA TYR A 255 -20.28 6.68 -17.19
C TYR A 255 -18.80 6.48 -17.54
N ALA A 256 -18.13 5.63 -16.76
CA ALA A 256 -16.77 5.17 -17.01
C ALA A 256 -16.64 4.50 -18.39
N LYS A 257 -15.58 4.84 -19.12
CA LYS A 257 -15.28 4.27 -20.44
C LYS A 257 -14.85 2.81 -20.29
N SER A 258 -15.30 1.95 -21.20
CA SER A 258 -14.79 0.57 -21.26
C SER A 258 -13.28 0.55 -21.53
N GLY A 259 -12.61 -0.49 -21.01
CA GLY A 259 -11.18 -0.70 -21.22
C GLY A 259 -10.78 -0.74 -22.70
N THR A 260 -9.56 -0.32 -23.00
CA THR A 260 -8.98 -0.41 -24.36
C THR A 260 -7.61 -1.05 -24.32
N VAL A 261 -7.15 -1.61 -25.43
CA VAL A 261 -5.78 -2.14 -25.51
C VAL A 261 -4.79 -0.96 -25.49
N PRO A 262 -3.89 -0.87 -24.48
CA PRO A 262 -2.94 0.23 -24.35
C PRO A 262 -1.94 0.24 -25.52
N LYS A 263 -1.45 1.43 -25.87
CA LYS A 263 -0.42 1.62 -26.89
C LYS A 263 0.94 1.67 -26.21
N CYS A 264 1.93 0.94 -26.75
CA CYS A 264 3.29 0.95 -26.25
C CYS A 264 3.91 2.37 -26.30
N ILE A 265 4.50 2.79 -25.18
CA ILE A 265 5.20 4.08 -25.05
C ILE A 265 6.56 4.01 -25.76
N ASN A 266 6.69 4.74 -26.87
CA ASN A 266 7.97 4.88 -27.58
C ASN A 266 8.85 5.97 -26.93
N GLU A 267 8.28 7.17 -26.79
CA GLU A 267 8.90 8.36 -26.21
C GLU A 267 8.27 8.70 -24.86
N VAL A 268 9.09 8.99 -23.86
CA VAL A 268 8.60 9.32 -22.51
C VAL A 268 8.37 10.83 -22.41
N ASN A 269 7.12 11.22 -22.27
CA ASN A 269 6.72 12.59 -21.96
C ASN A 269 5.81 12.55 -20.72
N TRP A 270 6.33 12.98 -19.57
CA TRP A 270 5.65 12.84 -18.28
C TRP A 270 4.28 13.52 -18.24
N SER A 271 4.11 14.67 -18.88
CA SER A 271 2.84 15.38 -18.96
C SER A 271 1.79 14.58 -19.76
N LYS A 272 2.16 14.04 -20.93
CA LYS A 272 1.27 13.17 -21.73
C LYS A 272 0.96 11.83 -21.07
N LEU A 273 1.80 11.41 -20.13
CA LEU A 273 1.60 10.21 -19.33
C LEU A 273 0.82 10.49 -18.03
N HIS A 274 0.38 11.73 -17.82
CA HIS A 274 -0.30 12.20 -16.61
C HIS A 274 0.49 11.82 -15.34
N VAL A 275 1.81 11.99 -15.38
CA VAL A 275 2.69 11.86 -14.22
C VAL A 275 2.83 13.23 -13.57
N LYS A 276 2.47 13.32 -12.29
CA LYS A 276 2.43 14.56 -11.52
C LYS A 276 3.80 15.25 -11.47
N THR A 277 3.78 16.59 -11.58
CA THR A 277 4.98 17.43 -11.80
C THR A 277 5.95 17.40 -10.61
N GLN A 278 5.42 17.11 -9.43
CA GLN A 278 6.12 16.93 -8.16
C GLN A 278 7.21 15.86 -8.27
N ILE A 279 6.90 14.71 -8.89
CA ILE A 279 7.85 13.58 -9.04
C ILE A 279 8.58 13.59 -10.39
N SER A 280 7.96 14.11 -11.46
CA SER A 280 8.46 13.98 -12.84
C SER A 280 9.90 14.45 -13.07
N LYS A 281 10.36 15.47 -12.32
CA LYS A 281 11.72 16.01 -12.38
C LYS A 281 12.77 15.06 -11.80
N ASN A 282 12.37 14.20 -10.87
CA ASN A 282 13.25 13.33 -10.10
C ASN A 282 13.36 11.91 -10.69
N LEU A 283 12.35 11.46 -11.44
CA LEU A 283 12.26 10.08 -11.94
C LEU A 283 13.50 9.60 -12.68
N SER A 284 14.10 10.44 -13.56
CA SER A 284 15.33 10.07 -14.27
C SER A 284 16.49 9.80 -13.32
N LYS A 285 16.66 10.63 -12.28
CA LYS A 285 17.72 10.48 -11.26
C LYS A 285 17.48 9.24 -10.41
N ALA A 286 16.25 9.05 -9.93
CA ALA A 286 15.83 7.90 -9.13
C ALA A 286 16.00 6.57 -9.89
N ASN A 287 15.72 6.55 -11.20
CA ASN A 287 15.88 5.36 -12.03
C ASN A 287 17.37 5.02 -12.24
N VAL A 288 18.22 6.03 -12.50
CA VAL A 288 19.67 5.85 -12.60
C VAL A 288 20.26 5.33 -11.27
N SER A 289 19.88 5.92 -10.13
CA SER A 289 20.43 5.54 -8.82
C SER A 289 20.07 4.11 -8.39
N ASN A 290 18.88 3.62 -8.77
CA ASN A 290 18.41 2.29 -8.37
C ASN A 290 18.83 1.18 -9.33
N LEU A 291 19.01 1.47 -10.63
CA LEU A 291 19.37 0.43 -11.62
C LEU A 291 20.86 0.38 -11.96
N GLY A 292 21.59 1.50 -11.90
CA GLY A 292 23.02 1.56 -12.25
C GLY A 292 23.40 1.22 -13.70
N ILE A 293 22.40 0.95 -14.57
CA ILE A 293 22.56 0.51 -15.97
C ILE A 293 22.38 1.67 -16.96
N LEU A 294 21.69 2.73 -16.55
CA LEU A 294 21.46 3.91 -17.38
C LEU A 294 22.61 4.91 -17.19
N ASP A 295 23.44 5.09 -18.22
CA ASP A 295 24.42 6.19 -18.27
C ASP A 295 23.75 7.53 -17.95
N GLU A 296 24.41 8.39 -17.15
CA GLU A 296 23.97 9.78 -16.89
C GLU A 296 23.79 10.60 -18.19
N ASN A 297 24.38 10.14 -19.30
CA ASN A 297 24.36 10.76 -20.62
C ASN A 297 23.32 10.15 -21.59
N ASN A 298 22.53 9.15 -21.19
CA ASN A 298 21.56 8.49 -22.08
C ASN A 298 20.21 9.25 -22.17
N PRO A 299 19.56 9.32 -23.35
CA PRO A 299 18.48 10.28 -23.61
C PRO A 299 17.07 9.83 -23.21
N SER A 300 16.88 8.66 -22.60
CA SER A 300 15.54 8.12 -22.26
C SER A 300 15.44 7.80 -20.77
N PRO A 301 14.42 8.31 -20.05
CA PRO A 301 14.36 8.21 -18.59
C PRO A 301 13.81 6.86 -18.07
N LEU A 302 13.39 5.96 -18.97
CA LEU A 302 12.89 4.61 -18.67
C LEU A 302 13.55 3.58 -19.59
N THR A 303 13.83 2.38 -19.08
CA THR A 303 14.29 1.24 -19.88
C THR A 303 13.18 0.75 -20.83
N PRO A 304 13.51 -0.05 -21.87
CA PRO A 304 12.49 -0.64 -22.75
C PRO A 304 11.43 -1.47 -22.02
N LEU A 305 11.83 -2.29 -21.04
CA LEU A 305 10.89 -3.06 -20.21
C LEU A 305 9.99 -2.15 -19.38
N GLN A 306 10.57 -1.12 -18.77
CA GLN A 306 9.83 -0.14 -17.97
C GLN A 306 8.79 0.63 -18.79
N LYS A 307 9.12 1.03 -20.03
CA LYS A 307 8.16 1.69 -20.94
C LYS A 307 6.96 0.79 -21.24
N GLU A 308 7.20 -0.48 -21.57
CA GLU A 308 6.13 -1.44 -21.85
C GLU A 308 5.28 -1.71 -20.60
N LEU A 309 5.90 -2.03 -19.45
CA LEU A 309 5.17 -2.24 -18.19
C LEU A 309 4.33 -1.01 -17.81
N PHE A 310 4.91 0.20 -17.91
CA PHE A 310 4.19 1.44 -17.60
C PHE A 310 3.05 1.73 -18.57
N SER A 311 3.15 1.31 -19.84
CA SER A 311 2.06 1.43 -20.82
C SER A 311 0.79 0.70 -20.38
N ILE A 312 0.95 -0.46 -19.72
CA ILE A 312 -0.16 -1.26 -19.18
C ILE A 312 -0.57 -0.72 -17.80
N VAL A 313 0.39 -0.47 -16.92
CA VAL A 313 0.10 -0.09 -15.53
C VAL A 313 -0.60 1.28 -15.46
N ASN A 314 -0.22 2.24 -16.31
CA ASN A 314 -0.83 3.57 -16.36
C ASN A 314 -2.26 3.56 -16.96
N SER A 315 -2.69 2.49 -17.65
CA SER A 315 -4.09 2.32 -18.09
C SER A 315 -5.00 1.70 -17.03
N TYR A 316 -4.50 1.55 -15.80
CA TYR A 316 -5.17 0.94 -14.65
C TYR A 316 -5.65 -0.51 -14.85
N GLN A 317 -5.18 -1.22 -15.89
CA GLN A 317 -5.50 -2.62 -16.12
C GLN A 317 -4.80 -3.56 -15.12
N ASP A 318 -5.46 -4.66 -14.77
CA ASP A 318 -4.83 -5.74 -14.00
C ASP A 318 -3.72 -6.40 -14.82
N LEU A 319 -2.58 -6.72 -14.19
CA LEU A 319 -1.40 -7.26 -14.88
C LEU A 319 -0.91 -8.53 -14.20
N PHE A 320 -0.68 -9.61 -14.96
CA PHE A 320 0.10 -10.76 -14.52
C PHE A 320 1.37 -10.91 -15.37
N TYR A 321 2.52 -10.72 -14.73
CA TYR A 321 3.86 -10.82 -15.31
C TYR A 321 4.67 -11.95 -14.65
N PRO A 322 4.63 -13.18 -15.18
CA PRO A 322 5.35 -14.35 -14.67
C PRO A 322 6.77 -14.47 -15.27
N LYS A 323 7.47 -13.34 -15.43
CA LYS A 323 8.81 -13.23 -16.04
C LYS A 323 9.78 -12.35 -15.24
N ARG A 324 9.46 -12.08 -13.98
CA ARG A 324 10.36 -11.41 -13.06
C ARG A 324 11.60 -12.28 -12.82
N ASN A 325 12.77 -11.69 -12.75
CA ASN A 325 14.01 -12.36 -12.39
C ASN A 325 14.88 -11.39 -11.58
N LEU A 326 16.09 -11.82 -11.21
CA LEU A 326 17.00 -11.01 -10.39
C LEU A 326 17.44 -9.73 -11.12
N ASN A 327 17.62 -9.79 -12.44
CA ASN A 327 18.13 -8.68 -13.25
C ASN A 327 17.06 -7.60 -13.50
N ASN A 328 15.81 -7.99 -13.73
CA ASN A 328 14.70 -7.08 -14.01
C ASN A 328 13.83 -6.74 -12.76
N GLY A 329 14.15 -7.30 -11.60
CA GLY A 329 13.37 -7.09 -10.37
C GLY A 329 13.33 -5.61 -9.94
N GLU A 330 14.43 -4.89 -10.10
CA GLU A 330 14.49 -3.44 -9.83
C GLU A 330 13.76 -2.61 -10.90
N GLU A 331 13.79 -3.01 -12.17
CA GLU A 331 12.99 -2.38 -13.24
C GLU A 331 11.49 -2.45 -12.95
N VAL A 332 11.01 -3.64 -12.55
CA VAL A 332 9.62 -3.90 -12.18
C VAL A 332 9.24 -3.10 -10.93
N ARG A 333 10.11 -3.07 -9.91
CA ARG A 333 9.88 -2.32 -8.66
C ARG A 333 9.76 -0.82 -8.90
N PHE A 334 10.64 -0.25 -9.72
CA PHE A 334 10.58 1.17 -10.07
C PHE A 334 9.22 1.54 -10.66
N ILE A 335 8.66 0.71 -11.56
CA ILE A 335 7.36 0.97 -12.20
C ILE A 335 6.18 0.93 -11.23
N TYR A 336 6.06 -0.11 -10.38
CA TYR A 336 4.92 -0.15 -9.45
C TYR A 336 5.05 0.89 -8.33
N CYS A 337 6.26 1.24 -7.89
CA CYS A 337 6.48 2.33 -6.95
C CYS A 337 6.14 3.70 -7.57
N LEU A 338 6.59 3.97 -8.80
CA LEU A 338 6.21 5.18 -9.56
C LEU A 338 4.69 5.31 -9.67
N HIS A 339 4.01 4.23 -10.07
CA HIS A 339 2.56 4.24 -10.24
C HIS A 339 1.82 4.46 -8.92
N ALA A 340 2.22 3.76 -7.86
CA ALA A 340 1.65 3.92 -6.52
C ALA A 340 1.78 5.37 -6.01
N VAL A 341 2.97 5.98 -6.12
CA VAL A 341 3.20 7.37 -5.69
C VAL A 341 2.40 8.35 -6.56
N ASN A 342 2.39 8.17 -7.89
CA ASN A 342 1.61 9.03 -8.80
C ASN A 342 0.11 8.97 -8.48
N HIS A 343 -0.44 7.77 -8.27
CA HIS A 343 -1.85 7.56 -7.90
C HIS A 343 -2.20 8.23 -6.56
N VAL A 344 -1.38 8.03 -5.51
CA VAL A 344 -1.62 8.66 -4.19
C VAL A 344 -1.55 10.18 -4.29
N LEU A 345 -0.59 10.74 -5.03
CA LEU A 345 -0.49 12.18 -5.23
C LEU A 345 -1.72 12.74 -5.98
N LYS A 346 -2.22 12.06 -7.03
CA LYS A 346 -3.45 12.46 -7.71
C LYS A 346 -4.65 12.48 -6.76
N THR A 347 -4.87 11.41 -6.00
CA THR A 347 -5.96 11.32 -5.03
C THR A 347 -5.86 12.40 -3.95
N ARG A 348 -4.66 12.62 -3.37
CA ARG A 348 -4.44 13.64 -2.33
C ARG A 348 -4.68 15.07 -2.86
N LEU A 349 -4.14 15.41 -4.04
CA LEU A 349 -4.30 16.73 -4.65
C LEU A 349 -5.77 17.04 -4.96
N ARG A 350 -6.53 16.08 -5.49
CA ARG A 350 -7.97 16.23 -5.74
C ARG A 350 -8.73 16.49 -4.43
N ILE A 351 -8.46 15.71 -3.38
CA ILE A 351 -9.09 15.89 -2.06
C ILE A 351 -8.78 17.27 -1.47
N LEU A 352 -7.55 17.77 -1.55
CA LEU A 352 -7.17 19.10 -1.06
C LEU A 352 -7.87 20.23 -1.82
N HIS A 353 -7.89 20.15 -3.15
CA HIS A 353 -8.59 21.11 -4.03
C HIS A 353 -10.11 21.12 -3.78
N HIS A 354 -10.69 19.95 -3.49
CA HIS A 354 -12.09 19.81 -3.11
C HIS A 354 -12.37 20.36 -1.71
N ASN A 355 -11.52 20.11 -0.71
CA ASN A 355 -11.62 20.73 0.61
C ASN A 355 -11.62 22.26 0.52
N ALA A 356 -10.71 22.83 -0.29
CA ALA A 356 -10.63 24.27 -0.51
C ALA A 356 -11.92 24.86 -1.11
N LYS A 357 -12.58 24.12 -2.02
CA LYS A 357 -13.87 24.52 -2.62
C LYS A 357 -15.07 24.34 -1.68
N LEU A 358 -15.11 23.22 -0.93
CA LEU A 358 -16.19 22.90 0.00
C LEU A 358 -16.17 23.79 1.25
N SER A 359 -15.02 24.39 1.63
CA SER A 359 -14.93 25.38 2.71
C SER A 359 -15.86 26.62 2.59
N ARG A 360 -16.59 26.74 1.46
CA ARG A 360 -17.47 27.85 1.10
C ARG A 360 -18.93 27.41 0.84
N LYS A 361 -19.31 26.15 1.11
CA LYS A 361 -20.65 25.58 0.87
C LYS A 361 -20.99 24.50 1.90
N ASP A 362 -22.24 24.47 2.36
CA ASP A 362 -22.71 23.47 3.33
C ASP A 362 -23.19 22.16 2.67
N ASP A 363 -23.55 22.20 1.38
CA ASP A 363 -24.00 21.04 0.61
C ASP A 363 -22.87 20.49 -0.29
N VAL A 364 -22.84 19.18 -0.51
CA VAL A 364 -21.77 18.44 -1.21
C VAL A 364 -22.29 17.90 -2.55
N PRO A 365 -22.04 18.59 -3.68
CA PRO A 365 -22.40 18.07 -5.00
C PRO A 365 -21.68 16.75 -5.31
N GLU A 366 -22.30 15.90 -6.13
CA GLU A 366 -21.77 14.56 -6.45
C GLU A 366 -20.36 14.59 -7.06
N GLU A 367 -20.01 15.65 -7.79
CA GLU A 367 -18.67 15.92 -8.33
C GLU A 367 -17.56 15.87 -7.27
N PHE A 368 -17.90 16.19 -6.01
CA PHE A 368 -17.00 16.21 -4.86
C PHE A 368 -16.92 14.88 -4.09
N ARG A 369 -17.59 13.82 -4.57
CA ARG A 369 -17.37 12.45 -4.08
C ARG A 369 -16.01 11.93 -4.52
N ASP A 370 -14.99 12.20 -3.72
CA ASP A 370 -13.59 11.93 -4.01
C ASP A 370 -12.92 10.93 -3.05
N GLN A 371 -13.58 10.58 -1.95
CA GLN A 371 -13.05 9.72 -0.89
C GLN A 371 -13.44 8.24 -1.06
N GLY A 372 -12.76 7.37 -0.32
CA GLY A 372 -13.20 5.99 -0.09
C GLY A 372 -13.69 5.82 1.34
N LEU A 373 -14.18 4.62 1.68
CA LEU A 373 -14.64 4.24 3.02
C LEU A 373 -13.54 4.29 4.11
N VAL A 374 -12.28 4.23 3.71
CA VAL A 374 -11.08 4.40 4.55
C VAL A 374 -9.98 5.06 3.71
N ARG A 375 -8.94 5.57 4.38
CA ARG A 375 -7.85 6.30 3.74
C ARG A 375 -6.90 5.44 2.86
N PRO A 376 -6.45 4.23 3.27
CA PRO A 376 -5.48 3.45 2.48
C PRO A 376 -5.94 3.18 1.04
N LYS A 377 -5.09 3.55 0.07
CA LYS A 377 -5.36 3.39 -1.36
C LYS A 377 -4.50 2.33 -2.02
N VAL A 378 -3.26 2.15 -1.54
CA VAL A 378 -2.32 1.19 -2.13
C VAL A 378 -1.90 0.15 -1.10
N LEU A 379 -1.99 -1.13 -1.48
CA LEU A 379 -1.42 -2.25 -0.74
C LEU A 379 -0.30 -2.91 -1.57
N ILE A 380 0.91 -2.93 -1.02
CA ILE A 380 2.07 -3.62 -1.60
C ILE A 380 2.43 -4.80 -0.69
N LEU A 381 2.23 -6.02 -1.20
CA LEU A 381 2.70 -7.24 -0.56
C LEU A 381 4.07 -7.65 -1.11
N VAL A 382 5.00 -7.90 -0.19
CA VAL A 382 6.38 -8.37 -0.44
C VAL A 382 6.76 -9.44 0.61
N PRO A 383 7.63 -10.41 0.29
CA PRO A 383 7.80 -11.59 1.15
C PRO A 383 8.66 -11.34 2.39
N PHE A 384 9.66 -10.47 2.30
CA PHE A 384 10.70 -10.27 3.33
C PHE A 384 10.94 -8.79 3.64
N LYS A 385 11.45 -8.49 4.85
CA LYS A 385 11.86 -7.14 5.26
C LYS A 385 12.85 -6.48 4.28
N ASP A 386 13.78 -7.22 3.68
CA ASP A 386 14.66 -6.67 2.63
C ASP A 386 13.89 -6.18 1.38
N SER A 387 12.88 -6.94 0.95
CA SER A 387 12.05 -6.52 -0.19
C SER A 387 11.24 -5.27 0.15
N ALA A 388 10.73 -5.15 1.39
CA ALA A 388 10.11 -3.92 1.87
C ALA A 388 11.11 -2.76 1.98
N LEU A 389 12.33 -3.01 2.45
CA LEU A 389 13.43 -2.03 2.51
C LEU A 389 13.70 -1.43 1.12
N ARG A 390 13.78 -2.28 0.09
CA ARG A 390 13.97 -1.85 -1.31
C ARG A 390 12.76 -1.10 -1.86
N VAL A 391 11.52 -1.53 -1.57
CA VAL A 391 10.30 -0.80 -1.96
C VAL A 391 10.24 0.60 -1.36
N VAL A 392 10.46 0.73 -0.04
CA VAL A 392 10.38 2.04 0.63
C VAL A 392 11.55 2.94 0.21
N LYS A 393 12.76 2.41 0.00
CA LYS A 393 13.88 3.18 -0.59
C LYS A 393 13.53 3.70 -1.99
N MET A 394 12.97 2.86 -2.86
CA MET A 394 12.50 3.27 -4.20
C MET A 394 11.45 4.38 -4.12
N ILE A 395 10.52 4.31 -3.16
CA ILE A 395 9.51 5.36 -2.92
C ILE A 395 10.17 6.67 -2.42
N MET A 396 11.14 6.58 -1.50
CA MET A 396 11.93 7.74 -1.06
C MET A 396 12.62 8.38 -2.27
N ASP A 397 13.38 7.61 -3.05
CA ASP A 397 14.16 8.11 -4.18
C ASP A 397 13.29 8.71 -5.28
N ILE A 398 12.06 8.21 -5.49
CA ILE A 398 11.08 8.78 -6.44
C ILE A 398 10.51 10.11 -5.93
N LEU A 399 10.09 10.18 -4.66
CA LEU A 399 9.42 11.34 -4.08
C LEU A 399 10.39 12.50 -3.78
N ILE A 400 11.62 12.18 -3.36
CA ILE A 400 12.56 13.12 -2.76
C ILE A 400 13.76 13.37 -3.68
N PRO A 401 13.90 14.57 -4.27
CA PRO A 401 15.01 14.89 -5.16
C PRO A 401 16.33 15.19 -4.43
N ASP A 402 16.28 15.64 -3.17
CA ASP A 402 17.45 16.10 -2.39
C ASP A 402 17.55 15.40 -1.02
N GLU A 403 18.77 15.12 -0.57
CA GLU A 403 19.06 14.48 0.73
C GLU A 403 18.53 15.25 1.97
N LYS A 404 18.06 16.48 1.78
CA LYS A 404 17.56 17.38 2.83
C LYS A 404 16.07 17.21 3.18
N ALA A 405 15.33 16.36 2.47
CA ALA A 405 13.89 16.23 2.73
C ALA A 405 13.56 15.46 4.01
N ASN A 406 12.41 15.80 4.59
CA ASN A 406 11.94 15.29 5.87
C ASN A 406 11.31 13.89 5.72
N VAL A 407 12.11 12.83 5.94
CA VAL A 407 11.59 11.47 6.09
C VAL A 407 11.48 11.14 7.58
N MET A 408 10.26 11.25 8.12
CA MET A 408 10.01 10.94 9.53
C MET A 408 10.28 9.45 9.78
N ASN A 409 10.87 9.13 10.93
CA ASN A 409 11.21 7.77 11.36
C ASN A 409 12.21 6.99 10.46
N LYS A 410 12.91 7.64 9.51
CA LYS A 410 13.90 6.99 8.61
C LYS A 410 14.94 6.13 9.35
N ASN A 411 15.51 6.63 10.44
CA ASN A 411 16.53 5.91 11.21
C ASN A 411 15.98 4.64 11.90
N ARG A 412 14.73 4.70 12.40
CA ARG A 412 14.04 3.52 12.95
C ARG A 412 13.85 2.47 11.86
N PHE A 413 13.36 2.90 10.70
CA PHE A 413 13.12 2.02 9.55
C PHE A 413 14.40 1.31 9.09
N LEU A 414 15.50 2.04 8.89
CA LEU A 414 16.76 1.46 8.45
C LEU A 414 17.36 0.47 9.48
N ASN A 415 17.11 0.66 10.77
CA ASN A 415 17.58 -0.25 11.83
C ASN A 415 16.72 -1.51 11.98
N GLU A 416 15.41 -1.44 11.68
CA GLU A 416 14.48 -2.57 11.81
C GLU A 416 14.43 -3.44 10.54
N PHE A 417 14.47 -2.81 9.37
CA PHE A 417 14.39 -3.48 8.06
C PHE A 417 15.76 -3.78 7.45
N GLY A 418 16.82 -3.10 7.90
CA GLY A 418 18.20 -3.42 7.54
C GLY A 418 18.86 -4.41 8.52
N GLY A 419 19.99 -5.00 8.10
CA GLY A 419 20.74 -5.96 8.92
C GLY A 419 20.13 -7.36 8.93
N ASN A 420 20.47 -8.16 9.94
CA ASN A 420 20.04 -9.55 10.13
C ASN A 420 20.24 -10.47 8.90
N GLU A 421 21.31 -10.21 8.13
CA GLU A 421 21.70 -11.02 6.97
C GLU A 421 21.95 -12.49 7.37
N LEU A 422 21.31 -13.41 6.65
CA LEU A 422 21.58 -14.84 6.80
C LEU A 422 23.03 -15.15 6.39
N ILE A 423 23.80 -15.73 7.32
CA ILE A 423 25.19 -16.12 7.06
C ILE A 423 25.21 -17.35 6.13
N MET A 424 25.43 -17.11 4.83
CA MET A 424 25.47 -18.18 3.83
C MET A 424 26.64 -19.16 4.06
N PRO A 425 26.42 -20.47 3.87
CA PRO A 425 27.43 -21.49 4.14
C PRO A 425 28.54 -21.49 3.08
N LYS A 426 29.77 -21.11 3.49
CA LYS A 426 30.96 -21.12 2.61
C LYS A 426 31.39 -22.51 2.10
N LYS A 427 30.85 -23.59 2.68
CA LYS A 427 31.11 -24.98 2.28
C LYS A 427 29.81 -25.54 1.71
N ASN A 428 29.87 -25.98 0.45
CA ASN A 428 28.69 -26.23 -0.40
C ASN A 428 27.84 -24.95 -0.49
N PRO A 429 28.33 -23.91 -1.21
CA PRO A 429 27.60 -22.67 -1.38
C PRO A 429 26.23 -22.93 -1.98
N LYS A 430 25.29 -22.04 -1.70
CA LYS A 430 23.94 -22.16 -2.25
C LYS A 430 23.95 -21.68 -3.72
N PRO A 431 22.98 -22.10 -4.53
CA PRO A 431 22.75 -21.51 -5.84
C PRO A 431 22.61 -19.98 -5.77
N GLU A 432 23.02 -19.28 -6.83
CA GLU A 432 23.03 -17.81 -6.91
C GLU A 432 21.65 -17.18 -6.66
N ASP A 433 20.59 -17.83 -7.15
CA ASP A 433 19.19 -17.43 -6.94
C ASP A 433 18.76 -17.55 -5.48
N TYR A 434 19.20 -18.59 -4.76
CA TYR A 434 19.00 -18.68 -3.32
C TYR A 434 19.73 -17.55 -2.59
N GLU A 435 21.01 -17.32 -2.89
CA GLU A 435 21.79 -16.29 -2.21
C GLU A 435 21.20 -14.88 -2.44
N ALA A 436 20.80 -14.56 -3.67
CA ALA A 436 20.16 -13.29 -4.01
C ALA A 436 18.73 -13.13 -3.41
N THR A 437 17.96 -14.22 -3.30
CA THR A 437 16.61 -14.19 -2.70
C THR A 437 16.66 -13.97 -1.19
N PHE A 438 17.63 -14.59 -0.52
CA PHE A 438 17.81 -14.54 0.94
C PHE A 438 18.91 -13.55 1.38
N THR A 439 19.21 -12.56 0.55
CA THR A 439 20.06 -11.40 0.90
C THR A 439 19.28 -10.43 1.79
N GLY A 440 19.98 -9.81 2.75
CA GLY A 440 19.39 -8.84 3.67
C GLY A 440 18.55 -9.48 4.77
N ASN A 441 17.59 -8.72 5.31
CA ASN A 441 16.71 -9.17 6.38
C ASN A 441 15.58 -10.05 5.81
N THR A 442 15.62 -11.35 6.10
CA THR A 442 14.68 -12.36 5.58
C THR A 442 13.49 -12.62 6.50
N ASP A 443 13.28 -11.80 7.52
CA ASP A 443 12.10 -11.84 8.39
C ASP A 443 10.83 -11.50 7.57
N ASP A 444 9.80 -12.34 7.71
CA ASP A 444 8.51 -12.24 7.03
C ASP A 444 7.36 -11.84 7.97
N THR A 445 7.68 -11.37 9.18
CA THR A 445 6.72 -10.80 10.14
C THR A 445 6.82 -9.27 10.19
N PHE A 446 6.27 -8.60 9.17
CA PHE A 446 6.31 -7.14 9.11
C PHE A 446 5.11 -6.47 8.43
N ARG A 447 4.92 -5.21 8.81
CA ARG A 447 3.92 -4.29 8.28
C ARG A 447 4.37 -2.85 8.53
N ILE A 448 4.13 -1.96 7.58
CA ILE A 448 4.40 -0.52 7.73
C ILE A 448 3.40 0.30 6.93
N GLY A 449 2.76 1.26 7.59
CA GLY A 449 1.98 2.33 6.94
C GLY A 449 2.89 3.49 6.54
N LEU A 450 2.66 4.03 5.34
CA LEU A 450 3.34 5.19 4.78
C LEU A 450 2.31 6.29 4.51
N THR A 451 2.56 7.50 5.00
CA THR A 451 1.82 8.71 4.60
C THR A 451 2.69 9.54 3.66
N VAL A 452 2.13 9.92 2.50
CA VAL A 452 2.81 10.65 1.43
C VAL A 452 2.25 12.08 1.35
N THR A 453 3.14 13.08 1.42
CA THR A 453 2.82 14.49 1.12
C THR A 453 3.55 14.92 -0.14
N LYS A 454 3.42 16.18 -0.57
CA LYS A 454 4.16 16.73 -1.73
C LYS A 454 5.69 16.67 -1.59
N LYS A 455 6.24 16.72 -0.38
CA LYS A 455 7.70 16.85 -0.12
C LYS A 455 8.24 16.01 1.03
N SER A 456 7.38 15.44 1.89
CA SER A 456 7.74 14.68 3.08
C SER A 456 7.16 13.25 3.02
N LEU A 457 7.80 12.31 3.71
CA LEU A 457 7.37 10.91 3.80
C LEU A 457 7.38 10.47 5.26
N LYS A 458 6.22 10.13 5.80
CA LYS A 458 6.07 9.68 7.19
C LYS A 458 5.97 8.16 7.22
N LEU A 459 7.02 7.52 7.76
CA LEU A 459 7.09 6.08 7.96
C LEU A 459 6.46 5.70 9.31
N TYR A 460 5.89 4.50 9.41
CA TYR A 460 5.12 4.02 10.56
C TYR A 460 3.91 4.91 10.88
N ALA A 461 3.21 5.34 9.84
CA ALA A 461 1.84 5.83 9.99
C ALA A 461 0.94 4.67 10.47
N ASP A 462 -0.04 4.98 11.31
CA ASP A 462 -1.13 4.03 11.60
C ASP A 462 -1.95 3.80 10.32
N PHE A 463 -2.55 2.62 10.18
CA PHE A 463 -3.18 2.19 8.93
C PHE A 463 -4.29 3.14 8.48
N TYR A 464 -5.16 3.62 9.37
CA TYR A 464 -6.22 4.58 9.01
C TYR A 464 -5.67 5.97 8.62
N SER A 465 -4.41 6.26 8.94
CA SER A 465 -3.70 7.48 8.56
C SER A 465 -2.72 7.30 7.36
N ALA A 466 -2.52 6.05 6.91
CA ALA A 466 -1.62 5.72 5.83
C ALA A 466 -2.29 5.83 4.46
N ASP A 467 -1.51 6.20 3.45
CA ASP A 467 -1.95 6.22 2.03
C ASP A 467 -1.50 4.94 1.31
N ILE A 468 -0.32 4.42 1.68
CA ILE A 468 0.28 3.18 1.18
C ILE A 468 0.58 2.26 2.36
N ILE A 469 0.17 0.99 2.28
CA ILE A 469 0.56 -0.08 3.21
C ILE A 469 1.57 -0.99 2.51
N VAL A 470 2.72 -1.22 3.14
CA VAL A 470 3.71 -2.21 2.70
C VAL A 470 3.80 -3.30 3.76
N ALA A 471 3.55 -4.55 3.40
CA ALA A 471 3.48 -5.63 4.38
C ALA A 471 3.83 -7.00 3.78
N SER A 472 4.03 -7.97 4.66
CA SER A 472 4.06 -9.40 4.33
C SER A 472 2.66 -10.00 4.43
N PRO A 473 2.37 -11.10 3.72
CA PRO A 473 1.13 -11.84 3.92
C PRO A 473 0.93 -12.29 5.37
N LEU A 474 1.99 -12.77 6.03
CA LEU A 474 1.95 -13.15 7.45
C LEU A 474 1.74 -11.92 8.37
N GLY A 475 2.45 -10.82 8.14
CA GLY A 475 2.33 -9.61 8.94
C GLY A 475 0.94 -8.95 8.94
N LEU A 476 0.18 -9.09 7.86
CA LEU A 476 -1.25 -8.72 7.81
C LEU A 476 -2.16 -9.81 8.36
N ARG A 477 -1.90 -11.11 8.11
CA ARG A 477 -2.70 -12.23 8.62
C ARG A 477 -2.94 -12.15 10.13
N VAL A 478 -1.94 -11.66 10.87
CA VAL A 478 -1.94 -11.43 12.33
C VAL A 478 -2.89 -10.31 12.77
N ILE A 479 -3.20 -9.33 11.93
CA ILE A 479 -4.10 -8.20 12.25
C ILE A 479 -5.54 -8.54 11.84
N VAL A 480 -5.68 -9.07 10.62
CA VAL A 480 -6.95 -9.51 10.05
C VAL A 480 -7.57 -10.64 10.89
N GLY A 481 -6.75 -11.36 11.65
CA GLY A 481 -7.17 -12.26 12.72
C GLY A 481 -7.98 -13.46 12.26
N ALA A 482 -8.29 -14.37 13.18
CA ALA A 482 -9.29 -15.41 12.98
C ALA A 482 -10.70 -14.90 13.34
N GLU A 483 -11.72 -15.63 12.90
CA GLU A 483 -13.09 -15.31 13.27
C GLU A 483 -13.31 -15.53 14.78
N GLY A 484 -13.81 -14.51 15.47
CA GLY A 484 -14.00 -14.52 16.93
C GLY A 484 -12.87 -13.90 17.76
N GLU A 485 -11.75 -13.50 17.15
CA GLU A 485 -10.68 -12.78 17.86
C GLU A 485 -11.06 -11.32 18.17
N THR A 486 -10.77 -10.86 19.40
CA THR A 486 -11.16 -9.52 19.87
C THR A 486 -10.27 -8.39 19.34
N GLY A 487 -9.08 -8.70 18.83
CA GLY A 487 -8.17 -7.76 18.17
C GLY A 487 -8.22 -7.82 16.64
N ARG A 488 -9.20 -8.50 16.04
CA ARG A 488 -9.38 -8.64 14.59
C ARG A 488 -9.78 -7.30 13.98
N ASP A 489 -8.91 -6.76 13.13
CA ASP A 489 -9.18 -5.58 12.32
C ASP A 489 -8.84 -5.82 10.85
N TYR A 490 -9.75 -5.41 9.97
CA TYR A 490 -9.61 -5.47 8.52
C TYR A 490 -10.22 -4.27 7.79
N ASP A 491 -10.81 -3.29 8.50
CA ASP A 491 -11.56 -2.20 7.85
C ASP A 491 -10.64 -1.33 6.97
N PHE A 492 -9.37 -1.18 7.35
CA PHE A 492 -8.31 -0.54 6.57
C PHE A 492 -8.09 -1.13 5.16
N LEU A 493 -8.65 -2.31 4.84
CA LEU A 493 -8.61 -2.95 3.52
C LEU A 493 -9.82 -2.58 2.63
N ALA A 494 -10.79 -1.81 3.11
CA ALA A 494 -12.03 -1.52 2.38
C ALA A 494 -11.85 -0.64 1.13
N SER A 495 -10.82 0.22 1.08
CA SER A 495 -10.61 1.22 0.01
C SER A 495 -9.38 0.99 -0.87
N ILE A 496 -8.80 -0.21 -0.89
CA ILE A 496 -7.61 -0.50 -1.70
C ILE A 496 -7.94 -0.37 -3.20
N GLU A 497 -7.39 0.64 -3.85
CA GLU A 497 -7.52 0.97 -5.28
C GLU A 497 -6.38 0.35 -6.11
N ILE A 498 -5.20 0.13 -5.52
CA ILE A 498 -4.07 -0.58 -6.13
C ILE A 498 -3.57 -1.70 -5.21
N LEU A 499 -3.48 -2.91 -5.74
CA LEU A 499 -2.84 -4.07 -5.11
C LEU A 499 -1.60 -4.49 -5.92
N VAL A 500 -0.45 -4.56 -5.26
CA VAL A 500 0.80 -5.12 -5.81
C VAL A 500 1.16 -6.40 -5.07
N LEU A 501 1.38 -7.48 -5.81
CA LEU A 501 1.96 -8.73 -5.34
C LEU A 501 3.33 -8.91 -5.99
N ASP A 502 4.42 -8.56 -5.31
CA ASP A 502 5.79 -8.77 -5.80
C ASP A 502 6.37 -10.09 -5.27
N GLN A 503 7.08 -10.84 -6.12
CA GLN A 503 7.68 -12.15 -5.78
C GLN A 503 6.62 -13.17 -5.34
N THR A 504 5.52 -13.27 -6.09
CA THR A 504 4.34 -14.08 -5.74
C THR A 504 4.66 -15.58 -5.54
N GLU A 505 5.72 -16.09 -6.16
CA GLU A 505 6.24 -17.45 -5.97
C GLU A 505 6.73 -17.70 -4.55
N ILE A 506 7.26 -16.67 -3.87
CA ILE A 506 7.75 -16.79 -2.50
C ILE A 506 6.57 -16.86 -1.52
N PHE A 507 5.46 -16.16 -1.79
CA PHE A 507 4.23 -16.33 -1.01
C PHE A 507 3.71 -17.76 -1.06
N PHE A 508 3.81 -18.40 -2.23
CA PHE A 508 3.46 -19.82 -2.40
C PHE A 508 4.42 -20.75 -1.66
N MET A 509 5.73 -20.44 -1.63
CA MET A 509 6.72 -21.19 -0.86
C MET A 509 6.62 -21.01 0.67
N GLN A 510 6.12 -19.85 1.14
CA GLN A 510 5.92 -19.55 2.55
C GLN A 510 4.61 -20.16 3.07
N ASN A 511 3.47 -19.56 2.71
CA ASN A 511 2.13 -20.06 2.96
C ASN A 511 1.13 -19.28 2.09
N TRP A 512 0.57 -19.94 1.09
CA TRP A 512 -0.40 -19.35 0.16
C TRP A 512 -1.71 -18.92 0.83
N ASP A 513 -2.12 -19.60 1.91
CA ASP A 513 -3.38 -19.33 2.60
C ASP A 513 -3.39 -17.97 3.28
N HIS A 514 -2.23 -17.46 3.69
CA HIS A 514 -2.10 -16.09 4.22
C HIS A 514 -2.52 -15.05 3.18
N LEU A 515 -2.13 -15.24 1.91
CA LEU A 515 -2.52 -14.36 0.81
C LEU A 515 -4.02 -14.52 0.49
N LEU A 516 -4.53 -15.74 0.40
CA LEU A 516 -5.95 -15.99 0.15
C LEU A 516 -6.84 -15.33 1.20
N HIS A 517 -6.48 -15.46 2.48
CA HIS A 517 -7.19 -14.83 3.59
C HIS A 517 -7.23 -13.30 3.46
N ILE A 518 -6.13 -12.64 3.10
CA ILE A 518 -6.12 -11.18 2.85
C ILE A 518 -7.05 -10.83 1.68
N LEU A 519 -7.01 -11.59 0.59
CA LEU A 519 -7.87 -11.38 -0.59
C LEU A 519 -9.36 -11.69 -0.36
N GLU A 520 -9.72 -12.31 0.75
CA GLU A 520 -11.10 -12.48 1.21
C GLU A 520 -11.58 -11.32 2.09
N HIS A 521 -10.64 -10.57 2.67
CA HIS A 521 -10.92 -9.40 3.50
C HIS A 521 -10.76 -8.06 2.75
N LEU A 522 -10.24 -8.05 1.53
CA LEU A 522 -10.26 -6.86 0.66
C LEU A 522 -11.70 -6.45 0.35
N HIS A 523 -11.99 -5.15 0.47
CA HIS A 523 -13.27 -4.53 0.07
C HIS A 523 -14.51 -5.05 0.83
N LEU A 524 -14.33 -5.68 2.00
CA LEU A 524 -15.44 -5.90 2.91
C LEU A 524 -15.97 -4.57 3.45
N GLN A 525 -17.24 -4.54 3.82
CA GLN A 525 -17.85 -3.38 4.47
C GLN A 525 -17.18 -3.16 5.84
N PRO A 526 -16.70 -1.93 6.15
CA PRO A 526 -16.18 -1.60 7.46
C PRO A 526 -17.18 -1.84 8.58
N ARG A 527 -16.69 -2.18 9.76
CA ARG A 527 -17.47 -2.27 11.00
C ARG A 527 -17.64 -0.90 11.65
N GLU A 528 -16.61 -0.07 11.57
CA GLU A 528 -16.60 1.28 12.12
C GLU A 528 -16.44 2.33 11.00
N SER A 529 -16.87 3.57 11.25
CA SER A 529 -16.82 4.64 10.25
C SER A 529 -15.44 5.28 10.11
N HIS A 530 -14.55 5.11 11.10
CA HIS A 530 -13.18 5.66 11.14
C HIS A 530 -13.09 7.18 10.87
N GLY A 531 -14.16 7.93 11.17
CA GLY A 531 -14.23 9.38 10.91
C GLY A 531 -14.49 9.77 9.45
N THR A 532 -14.98 8.84 8.62
CA THR A 532 -15.24 9.07 7.19
C THR A 532 -16.50 9.91 6.95
N ASP A 533 -16.38 10.91 6.07
CA ASP A 533 -17.50 11.72 5.58
C ASP A 533 -18.22 10.98 4.44
N PHE A 534 -19.35 10.35 4.77
CA PHE A 534 -20.14 9.56 3.81
C PHE A 534 -20.71 10.38 2.64
N ALA A 535 -20.92 11.69 2.79
CA ALA A 535 -21.40 12.53 1.69
C ALA A 535 -20.36 12.63 0.55
N ARG A 536 -19.07 12.40 0.87
CA ARG A 536 -17.94 12.46 -0.05
C ARG A 536 -17.38 11.10 -0.47
N VAL A 537 -17.94 10.00 0.01
CA VAL A 537 -17.52 8.66 -0.46
C VAL A 537 -18.04 8.44 -1.89
N ARG A 538 -17.18 7.94 -2.77
CA ARG A 538 -17.54 7.60 -4.16
C ARG A 538 -18.71 6.62 -4.21
N SER A 539 -19.70 6.85 -5.08
CA SER A 539 -20.91 6.04 -5.20
C SER A 539 -20.60 4.54 -5.36
N TRP A 540 -19.66 4.19 -6.26
CA TRP A 540 -19.19 2.82 -6.43
C TRP A 540 -18.56 2.19 -5.18
N ALA A 541 -17.98 2.95 -4.26
CA ALA A 541 -17.43 2.44 -3.01
C ALA A 541 -18.54 2.10 -2.01
N VAL A 542 -19.57 2.96 -1.91
CA VAL A 542 -20.79 2.70 -1.11
C VAL A 542 -21.53 1.46 -1.64
N ASN A 543 -21.62 1.31 -2.95
CA ASN A 543 -22.26 0.17 -3.62
C ASN A 543 -21.46 -1.15 -3.55
N GLY A 544 -20.28 -1.18 -2.90
CA GLY A 544 -19.42 -2.37 -2.81
C GLY A 544 -18.76 -2.78 -4.14
N TRP A 545 -18.68 -1.87 -5.11
CA TRP A 545 -18.12 -2.13 -6.45
C TRP A 545 -16.60 -1.92 -6.53
N THR A 546 -15.93 -1.51 -5.44
CA THR A 546 -14.47 -1.29 -5.35
C THR A 546 -13.64 -2.44 -5.96
N ARG A 547 -14.11 -3.69 -5.87
CA ARG A 547 -13.46 -4.87 -6.46
C ARG A 547 -13.32 -4.83 -7.99
N TYR A 548 -14.16 -4.04 -8.68
CA TYR A 548 -14.10 -3.82 -10.12
C TYR A 548 -13.23 -2.62 -10.50
N TYR A 549 -12.99 -1.70 -9.56
CA TYR A 549 -12.11 -0.54 -9.75
C TYR A 549 -10.65 -0.83 -9.37
N ARG A 550 -10.41 -1.78 -8.45
CA ARG A 550 -9.06 -2.09 -7.97
C ARG A 550 -8.17 -2.67 -9.07
N GLN A 551 -7.07 -1.99 -9.35
CA GLN A 551 -5.98 -2.54 -10.15
C GLN A 551 -5.17 -3.56 -9.36
N SER A 552 -4.92 -4.72 -9.96
CA SER A 552 -4.20 -5.84 -9.37
C SER A 552 -2.97 -6.17 -10.22
N MET A 553 -1.78 -5.90 -9.70
CA MET A 553 -0.49 -6.20 -10.34
C MET A 553 0.17 -7.39 -9.66
N VAL A 554 0.37 -8.48 -10.41
CA VAL A 554 0.94 -9.75 -9.94
C VAL A 554 2.25 -10.00 -10.66
N PHE A 555 3.35 -9.96 -9.93
CA PHE A 555 4.70 -10.20 -10.44
C PHE A 555 5.24 -11.52 -9.88
N SER A 556 5.77 -12.36 -10.76
CA SER A 556 6.40 -13.62 -10.37
C SER A 556 7.51 -14.02 -11.33
N SER A 557 8.44 -14.86 -10.88
CA SER A 557 9.40 -15.56 -11.76
C SER A 557 8.85 -16.83 -12.40
N LEU A 558 7.71 -17.35 -11.92
CA LEU A 558 7.12 -18.62 -12.35
C LEU A 558 5.66 -18.44 -12.79
N THR A 559 5.15 -19.37 -13.59
CA THR A 559 3.72 -19.47 -13.93
C THR A 559 3.11 -20.66 -13.18
N LEU A 560 2.51 -20.41 -12.01
CA LEU A 560 1.85 -21.45 -11.22
C LEU A 560 0.32 -21.49 -11.45
N PRO A 561 -0.34 -22.67 -11.37
CA PRO A 561 -1.80 -22.79 -11.46
C PRO A 561 -2.55 -21.92 -10.43
N GLU A 562 -2.01 -21.79 -9.22
CA GLU A 562 -2.57 -21.03 -8.10
C GLU A 562 -2.62 -19.53 -8.41
N MET A 563 -1.55 -18.98 -8.99
CA MET A 563 -1.48 -17.60 -9.47
C MET A 563 -2.48 -17.35 -10.61
N ASN A 564 -2.61 -18.31 -11.53
CA ASN A 564 -3.59 -18.22 -12.62
C ASN A 564 -5.03 -18.28 -12.07
N SER A 565 -5.29 -19.12 -11.07
CA SER A 565 -6.58 -19.21 -10.36
C SER A 565 -6.90 -17.89 -9.66
N LEU A 566 -5.95 -17.30 -8.92
CA LEU A 566 -6.07 -15.99 -8.28
C LEU A 566 -6.40 -14.90 -9.31
N PHE A 567 -5.63 -14.79 -10.39
CA PHE A 567 -5.84 -13.79 -11.44
C PHE A 567 -7.14 -14.00 -12.24
N ASN A 568 -7.70 -15.21 -12.22
CA ASN A 568 -8.99 -15.50 -12.85
C ASN A 568 -10.18 -15.22 -11.89
N LYS A 569 -10.03 -15.51 -10.59
CA LYS A 569 -11.12 -15.51 -9.59
C LYS A 569 -11.19 -14.28 -8.68
N LYS A 570 -10.11 -13.49 -8.55
CA LYS A 570 -10.02 -12.33 -7.64
C LYS A 570 -9.70 -11.01 -8.33
N CYS A 571 -9.37 -11.04 -9.63
CA CYS A 571 -9.02 -9.88 -10.47
C CYS A 571 -10.12 -9.65 -11.51
N HIS A 572 -10.99 -8.67 -11.24
CA HIS A 572 -12.26 -8.40 -11.93
C HIS A 572 -12.35 -6.95 -12.42
N ASN A 573 -11.21 -6.35 -12.74
CA ASN A 573 -11.13 -4.95 -13.12
C ASN A 573 -11.92 -4.65 -14.41
N TYR A 574 -12.77 -3.62 -14.40
CA TYR A 574 -13.63 -3.28 -15.53
C TYR A 574 -12.83 -2.71 -16.73
N ALA A 575 -11.66 -2.11 -16.49
CA ALA A 575 -10.73 -1.70 -17.55
C ALA A 575 -10.08 -2.91 -18.25
N GLY A 576 -10.27 -4.11 -17.70
CA GLY A 576 -9.75 -5.37 -18.22
C GLY A 576 -8.44 -5.79 -17.57
N LYS A 577 -7.94 -6.94 -18.04
CA LYS A 577 -6.76 -7.60 -17.49
C LYS A 577 -5.83 -8.16 -18.54
N VAL A 578 -4.55 -8.15 -18.25
CA VAL A 578 -3.46 -8.48 -19.17
C VAL A 578 -2.60 -9.59 -18.58
N ARG A 579 -2.34 -10.64 -19.37
CA ARG A 579 -1.41 -11.71 -19.02
C ARG A 579 -0.29 -11.80 -20.04
N VAL A 580 0.95 -11.80 -19.56
CA VAL A 580 2.13 -12.05 -20.40
C VAL A 580 2.30 -13.57 -20.59
N ILE A 581 2.06 -14.09 -21.79
CA ILE A 581 2.15 -15.54 -22.12
C ILE A 581 3.09 -15.75 -23.29
N ASN A 582 4.37 -15.87 -23.00
CA ASN A 582 5.38 -16.16 -24.00
C ASN A 582 5.49 -17.67 -24.28
N PRO A 583 5.81 -18.08 -25.52
CA PRO A 583 6.05 -19.48 -25.83
C PRO A 583 7.24 -20.00 -25.02
N VAL A 584 7.07 -21.16 -24.39
CA VAL A 584 8.18 -21.89 -23.78
C VAL A 584 9.04 -22.45 -24.91
N ILE A 585 10.27 -21.96 -25.03
CA ILE A 585 11.25 -22.52 -25.96
C ILE A 585 11.62 -23.90 -25.43
N SER A 586 11.33 -24.96 -26.18
CA SER A 586 11.71 -26.32 -25.81
C SER A 586 13.23 -26.46 -25.78
N GLY A 587 13.81 -26.35 -24.57
CA GLY A 587 15.21 -26.64 -24.34
C GLY A 587 15.51 -28.07 -24.76
N THR A 588 16.39 -28.24 -25.76
CA THR A 588 16.80 -29.57 -26.19
C THR A 588 17.92 -30.04 -25.27
N ILE A 589 17.94 -31.31 -24.84
CA ILE A 589 18.99 -31.83 -23.95
C ILE A 589 20.42 -31.62 -24.53
N CYS A 590 20.54 -31.56 -25.85
CA CYS A 590 21.76 -31.21 -26.59
C CYS A 590 22.31 -29.80 -26.32
N GLN A 591 21.53 -28.91 -25.68
CA GLN A 591 21.94 -27.56 -25.29
C GLN A 591 22.48 -27.51 -23.84
N VAL A 592 22.35 -28.60 -23.07
CA VAL A 592 22.88 -28.70 -21.71
C VAL A 592 24.36 -29.08 -21.78
N VAL A 593 25.23 -28.08 -21.66
CA VAL A 593 26.69 -28.30 -21.59
C VAL A 593 27.05 -28.81 -20.19
N VAL A 594 27.15 -30.12 -20.02
CA VAL A 594 27.71 -30.72 -18.81
C VAL A 594 29.21 -30.44 -18.77
N GLN A 595 29.66 -29.60 -17.84
CA GLN A 595 31.09 -29.49 -17.55
C GLN A 595 31.59 -30.80 -16.94
N LEU A 596 32.33 -31.57 -17.72
CA LEU A 596 33.10 -32.69 -17.21
C LEU A 596 34.28 -32.15 -16.38
N PRO A 597 34.55 -32.70 -15.18
CA PRO A 597 35.75 -32.35 -14.43
C PRO A 597 37.00 -32.76 -15.23
N GLN A 598 37.99 -31.86 -15.28
CA GLN A 598 39.30 -32.08 -15.92
C GLN A 598 40.26 -32.89 -15.03
#